data_AF-A0A9D8L356-F1
#
_entry.id   AF-A0A9D8L356-F1
#
_cell.length_a   1.000
_cell.length_b   1.000
_cell.length_c   1.000
_cell.angle_alpha   90.00
_cell.angle_beta   90.00
_cell.angle_gamma   90.00
#
_symmetry.space_group_name_H-M   'P 1'
#
loop_
_entity.id
_entity.type
_entity.pdbx_description
1 polymer ?
#
loop_
_entity_poly.entity_id
_entity_poly.type
_entity_poly.pdbx_seq_one_letter_code
_entity_poly.pdbx_strand_id
1 'polypeptide(L)'
;MNGKHYTSLTGGYSQHASALGAVTRVSVRELPILKGLSIKRLVLAPGSLRAPHWHANATELSYCVRGEVLVSIVGNGSTFSAFRVTAGQMFVAESGALHAIENIGESEAEFIIGFRHEQPEDFALQGAFGAMTDAVLGNAYGLPASAFAAFPRTTEGAYLVGRKGPPVVPPTADEGNPHRFDIEGESAPINLGYGSAKLARSQFWPALKDIA
;
A
#
# COMPACT_ATOMS: atom_id res chain seq x y z
N MET A 1 13.93 -0.10 23.09
CA MET A 1 14.91 -1.18 23.32
C MET A 1 14.88 -2.07 22.10
N ASN A 2 16.05 -2.39 21.54
CA ASN A 2 16.18 -3.31 20.41
C ASN A 2 16.89 -4.56 20.91
N GLY A 3 16.51 -5.72 20.42
CA GLY A 3 17.16 -6.99 20.73
C GLY A 3 17.35 -7.84 19.49
N LYS A 4 17.97 -9.01 19.68
CA LYS A 4 18.29 -9.94 18.58
C LYS A 4 17.06 -10.36 17.77
N HIS A 5 15.90 -10.43 18.41
CA HIS A 5 14.66 -10.96 17.83
C HIS A 5 13.49 -9.97 17.90
N TYR A 6 13.74 -8.73 18.31
CA TYR A 6 12.69 -7.72 18.43
C TYR A 6 13.24 -6.31 18.18
N THR A 7 12.41 -5.47 17.58
CA THR A 7 12.63 -4.03 17.46
C THR A 7 11.28 -3.34 17.44
N SER A 8 11.25 -2.04 17.73
CA SER A 8 10.01 -1.26 17.68
C SER A 8 9.70 -0.85 16.24
N LEU A 9 8.48 -1.14 15.78
CA LEU A 9 7.98 -0.60 14.53
C LEU A 9 7.48 0.85 14.69
N THR A 10 6.86 1.19 15.81
CA THR A 10 6.32 2.53 16.09
C THR A 10 7.41 3.56 16.38
N GLY A 11 8.51 3.14 17.03
CA GLY A 11 9.71 3.94 17.24
C GLY A 11 10.86 3.57 16.30
N GLY A 12 10.57 2.89 15.18
CA GLY A 12 11.55 2.43 14.21
C GLY A 12 12.10 3.55 13.32
N TYR A 13 12.84 3.16 12.28
CA TYR A 13 13.39 4.11 11.31
C TYR A 13 12.24 4.84 10.58
N SER A 14 12.17 6.17 10.72
CA SER A 14 11.22 7.01 10.00
C SER A 14 11.67 7.17 8.55
N GLN A 15 10.96 6.53 7.62
CA GLN A 15 11.18 6.68 6.20
C GLN A 15 10.59 7.98 5.65
N HIS A 16 9.44 8.39 6.19
CA HIS A 16 8.75 9.63 5.80
C HIS A 16 7.93 10.17 6.96
N ALA A 17 7.87 11.49 7.11
CA ALA A 17 6.97 12.15 8.06
C ALA A 17 6.61 13.55 7.54
N SER A 18 5.31 13.85 7.52
CA SER A 18 4.76 15.17 7.17
C SER A 18 3.40 15.37 7.83
N ALA A 19 2.77 16.52 7.61
CA ALA A 19 1.39 16.76 8.04
C ALA A 19 0.38 15.81 7.37
N LEU A 20 0.75 15.16 6.25
CA LEU A 20 -0.10 14.22 5.54
C LEU A 20 -0.07 12.82 6.15
N GLY A 21 0.93 12.51 6.98
CA GLY A 21 1.10 11.19 7.56
C GLY A 21 2.56 10.83 7.80
N ALA A 22 2.79 9.58 8.20
CA ALA A 22 4.10 9.06 8.55
C ALA A 22 4.29 7.60 8.12
N VAL A 23 5.53 7.24 7.86
CA VAL A 23 5.94 5.90 7.45
C VAL A 23 7.16 5.50 8.25
N THR A 24 7.04 4.46 9.05
CA THR A 24 8.19 3.83 9.70
C THR A 24 8.44 2.46 9.10
N ARG A 25 9.71 2.04 9.09
CA ARG A 25 10.13 0.79 8.46
C ARG A 25 11.04 0.00 9.40
N VAL A 26 10.89 -1.32 9.34
CA VAL A 26 11.80 -2.30 9.92
C VAL A 26 12.18 -3.29 8.83
N SER A 27 13.47 -3.47 8.59
CA SER A 27 13.96 -4.52 7.70
C SER A 27 15.22 -5.21 8.21
N VAL A 28 15.90 -5.97 7.36
CA VAL A 28 17.19 -6.62 7.67
C VAL A 28 18.24 -5.67 8.26
N ARG A 29 18.12 -4.36 7.99
CA ARG A 29 19.01 -3.33 8.55
C ARG A 29 18.84 -3.16 10.06
N GLU A 30 17.61 -3.21 10.55
CA GLU A 30 17.30 -3.08 11.98
C GLU A 30 17.13 -4.43 12.67
N LEU A 31 16.65 -5.45 11.96
CA LEU A 31 16.39 -6.79 12.47
C LEU A 31 16.84 -7.86 11.45
N PRO A 32 18.10 -8.34 11.54
CA PRO A 32 18.71 -9.22 10.53
C PRO A 32 18.01 -10.55 10.25
N ILE A 33 17.08 -10.97 11.11
CA ILE A 33 16.26 -12.18 10.88
C ILE A 33 15.27 -12.01 9.73
N LEU A 34 14.95 -10.76 9.35
CA LEU A 34 14.00 -10.43 8.29
C LEU A 34 14.62 -10.54 6.88
N LYS A 35 15.44 -11.55 6.60
CA LYS A 35 15.87 -11.83 5.22
C LYS A 35 14.64 -12.33 4.44
N GLY A 36 14.36 -11.75 3.28
CA GLY A 36 13.16 -12.02 2.48
C GLY A 36 11.88 -11.32 2.97
N LEU A 37 11.94 -10.50 4.02
CA LEU A 37 10.78 -9.83 4.61
C LEU A 37 11.11 -8.41 5.06
N SER A 38 10.17 -7.48 4.93
CA SER A 38 10.24 -6.22 5.67
C SER A 38 8.85 -5.78 6.11
N ILE A 39 8.80 -4.92 7.12
CA ILE A 39 7.56 -4.43 7.69
C ILE A 39 7.58 -2.90 7.67
N LYS A 40 6.50 -2.29 7.22
CA LYS A 40 6.24 -0.86 7.36
C LYS A 40 5.01 -0.63 8.23
N ARG A 41 4.97 0.52 8.88
CA ARG A 41 3.76 1.11 9.42
C ARG A 41 3.47 2.37 8.64
N LEU A 42 2.29 2.46 8.07
CA LEU A 42 1.79 3.64 7.34
C LEU A 42 0.69 4.28 8.18
N VAL A 43 0.80 5.59 8.41
CA VAL A 43 -0.26 6.41 8.99
C VAL A 43 -0.61 7.50 7.99
N LEU A 44 -1.89 7.68 7.69
CA LEU A 44 -2.41 8.70 6.78
C LEU A 44 -3.39 9.61 7.54
N ALA A 45 -3.13 10.91 7.50
CA ALA A 45 -4.09 11.91 7.97
C ALA A 45 -5.38 11.87 7.10
N PRO A 46 -6.51 12.39 7.61
CA PRO A 46 -7.75 12.50 6.83
C PRO A 46 -7.53 13.24 5.49
N GLY A 47 -8.00 12.65 4.40
CA GLY A 47 -7.83 13.23 3.05
C GLY A 47 -6.42 13.10 2.47
N SER A 48 -5.50 12.38 3.11
CA SER A 48 -4.20 12.05 2.55
C SER A 48 -4.21 10.69 1.86
N LEU A 49 -3.31 10.50 0.90
CA LEU A 49 -3.06 9.21 0.29
C LEU A 49 -1.58 8.90 0.18
N ARG A 50 -1.26 7.61 0.25
CA ARG A 50 -0.02 7.08 -0.30
C ARG A 50 -0.12 7.19 -1.82
N ALA A 51 0.72 8.02 -2.41
CA ALA A 51 0.68 8.33 -3.84
C ALA A 51 0.77 7.06 -4.71
N PRO A 52 0.22 7.06 -5.93
CA PRO A 52 0.29 5.92 -6.84
C PRO A 52 1.73 5.46 -7.07
N HIS A 53 1.99 4.19 -6.79
CA HIS A 53 3.31 3.58 -6.84
C HIS A 53 3.25 2.06 -7.08
N TRP A 54 4.39 1.44 -7.36
CA TRP A 54 4.52 -0.02 -7.42
C TRP A 54 5.85 -0.49 -6.86
N HIS A 55 5.91 -1.79 -6.59
CA HIS A 55 7.11 -2.50 -6.13
C HIS A 55 7.43 -3.62 -7.10
N ALA A 56 8.46 -3.48 -7.93
CA ALA A 56 8.79 -4.48 -8.95
C ALA A 56 9.32 -5.80 -8.36
N ASN A 57 9.90 -5.74 -7.16
CA ASN A 57 10.59 -6.84 -6.50
C ASN A 57 9.87 -7.40 -5.26
N ALA A 58 8.65 -6.94 -4.96
CA ALA A 58 7.95 -7.33 -3.74
C ALA A 58 6.43 -7.31 -3.91
N THR A 59 5.78 -8.36 -3.43
CA THR A 59 4.35 -8.36 -3.11
C THR A 59 4.15 -7.66 -1.77
N GLU A 60 3.10 -6.83 -1.68
CA GLU A 60 2.67 -6.12 -0.48
C GLU A 60 1.45 -6.81 0.16
N LEU A 61 1.52 -7.12 1.46
CA LEU A 61 0.41 -7.52 2.31
C LEU A 61 0.11 -6.42 3.32
N SER A 62 -1.10 -5.90 3.31
CA SER A 62 -1.49 -4.79 4.18
C SER A 62 -2.64 -5.17 5.09
N TYR A 63 -2.52 -4.90 6.38
CA TYR A 63 -3.57 -5.02 7.39
C TYR A 63 -3.97 -3.65 7.91
N CYS A 64 -5.27 -3.32 7.82
CA CYS A 64 -5.82 -2.08 8.32
C CYS A 64 -6.05 -2.17 9.83
N VAL A 65 -5.28 -1.42 10.60
CA VAL A 65 -5.41 -1.35 12.07
C VAL A 65 -6.60 -0.47 12.45
N ARG A 66 -6.75 0.68 11.78
CA ARG A 66 -7.85 1.63 11.99
C ARG A 66 -8.08 2.51 10.76
N GLY A 67 -9.23 3.14 10.72
CA GLY A 67 -9.63 4.10 9.69
C GLY A 67 -10.38 3.44 8.53
N GLU A 68 -10.61 4.25 7.50
CA GLU A 68 -11.34 3.87 6.29
C GLU A 68 -10.58 4.40 5.08
N VAL A 69 -10.15 3.49 4.20
CA VAL A 69 -9.41 3.85 2.99
C VAL A 69 -10.06 3.31 1.74
N LEU A 70 -9.86 4.02 0.64
CA LEU A 70 -10.05 3.50 -0.70
C LEU A 70 -8.70 3.01 -1.22
N VAL A 71 -8.61 1.71 -1.53
CA VAL A 71 -7.46 1.14 -2.23
C VAL A 71 -7.78 1.06 -3.70
N SER A 72 -6.87 1.50 -4.56
CA SER A 72 -6.96 1.35 -6.01
C SER A 72 -5.79 0.54 -6.51
N ILE A 73 -6.03 -0.47 -7.35
CA ILE A 73 -5.02 -1.36 -7.93
C ILE A 73 -5.25 -1.46 -9.44
N VAL A 74 -4.20 -1.21 -10.22
CA VAL A 74 -4.09 -1.58 -11.63
C VAL A 74 -3.22 -2.84 -11.69
N GLY A 75 -3.88 -3.98 -11.83
CA GLY A 75 -3.27 -5.30 -11.88
C GLY A 75 -2.79 -5.70 -13.27
N ASN A 76 -2.20 -6.89 -13.35
CA ASN A 76 -1.76 -7.48 -14.60
C ASN A 76 -2.94 -7.74 -15.55
N GLY A 77 -2.73 -7.56 -16.86
CA GLY A 77 -3.78 -7.79 -17.86
C GLY A 77 -4.81 -6.67 -18.00
N SER A 78 -4.48 -5.45 -17.55
CA SER A 78 -5.37 -4.27 -17.58
C SER A 78 -6.60 -4.36 -16.69
N THR A 79 -6.52 -5.14 -15.61
CA THR A 79 -7.57 -5.15 -14.59
C THR A 79 -7.42 -3.93 -13.68
N PHE A 80 -8.51 -3.21 -13.47
CA PHE A 80 -8.56 -2.13 -12.48
C PHE A 80 -9.57 -2.50 -11.41
N SER A 81 -9.20 -2.28 -10.15
CA SER A 81 -10.15 -2.39 -9.07
C SER A 81 -9.93 -1.29 -8.04
N ALA A 82 -11.04 -0.81 -7.48
CA ALA A 82 -11.04 0.14 -6.37
C ALA A 82 -12.04 -0.34 -5.33
N PHE A 83 -11.58 -0.48 -4.09
CA PHE A 83 -12.36 -1.11 -3.03
C PHE A 83 -12.05 -0.47 -1.67
N ARG A 84 -13.07 -0.41 -0.82
CA ARG A 84 -12.95 0.09 0.54
C ARG A 84 -12.28 -0.96 1.42
N VAL A 85 -11.35 -0.50 2.27
CA VAL A 85 -10.72 -1.29 3.33
C VAL A 85 -10.90 -0.56 4.65
N THR A 86 -11.49 -1.24 5.63
CA THR A 86 -11.69 -0.74 7.00
C THR A 86 -10.89 -1.52 8.02
N ALA A 87 -10.87 -1.06 9.28
CA ALA A 87 -10.21 -1.74 10.39
C ALA A 87 -10.53 -3.25 10.42
N GLY A 88 -9.50 -4.08 10.61
CA GLY A 88 -9.63 -5.52 10.62
C GLY A 88 -9.62 -6.19 9.24
N GLN A 89 -9.61 -5.42 8.15
CA GLN A 89 -9.51 -5.96 6.80
C GLN A 89 -8.08 -5.91 6.27
N MET A 90 -7.82 -6.73 5.27
CA MET A 90 -6.52 -6.86 4.61
C MET A 90 -6.65 -6.59 3.11
N PHE A 91 -5.53 -6.20 2.49
CA PHE A 91 -5.39 -6.26 1.04
C PHE A 91 -4.01 -6.75 0.60
N VAL A 92 -3.93 -7.23 -0.64
CA VAL A 92 -2.67 -7.60 -1.32
C VAL A 92 -2.52 -6.78 -2.59
N ALA A 93 -1.34 -6.20 -2.78
CA ALA A 93 -0.90 -5.70 -4.08
C ALA A 93 0.26 -6.58 -4.58
N GLU A 94 0.05 -7.24 -5.71
CA GLU A 94 1.04 -8.12 -6.30
C GLU A 94 2.28 -7.36 -6.77
N SER A 95 3.41 -8.05 -6.86
CA SER A 95 4.64 -7.49 -7.41
C SER A 95 4.40 -6.85 -8.78
N GLY A 96 4.77 -5.58 -8.91
CA GLY A 96 4.58 -4.76 -10.12
C GLY A 96 3.20 -4.12 -10.29
N ALA A 97 2.21 -4.44 -9.45
CA ALA A 97 0.89 -3.82 -9.54
C ALA A 97 0.95 -2.35 -9.08
N LEU A 98 0.50 -1.43 -9.94
CA LEU A 98 0.37 -0.02 -9.58
C LEU A 98 -0.80 0.14 -8.62
N HIS A 99 -0.56 0.76 -7.46
CA HIS A 99 -1.60 0.93 -6.45
C HIS A 99 -1.48 2.25 -5.67
N ALA A 100 -2.59 2.64 -5.05
CA ALA A 100 -2.71 3.80 -4.17
C ALA A 100 -3.60 3.48 -2.97
N ILE A 101 -3.33 4.15 -1.84
CA ILE A 101 -4.07 3.97 -0.58
C ILE A 101 -4.54 5.35 -0.12
N GLU A 102 -5.83 5.63 -0.23
CA GLU A 102 -6.40 6.94 0.09
C GLU A 102 -7.24 6.89 1.35
N ASN A 103 -6.94 7.74 2.33
CA ASN A 103 -7.79 7.94 3.48
C ASN A 103 -9.04 8.75 3.11
N ILE A 104 -10.17 8.05 3.04
CA ILE A 104 -11.48 8.62 2.70
C ILE A 104 -12.31 8.94 3.95
N GLY A 105 -11.87 8.48 5.12
CA GLY A 105 -12.52 8.75 6.40
C GLY A 105 -12.15 10.11 7.00
N GLU A 106 -12.79 10.40 8.14
CA GLU A 106 -12.58 11.64 8.90
C GLU A 106 -11.51 11.53 10.00
N SER A 107 -10.95 10.33 10.19
CA SER A 107 -9.92 10.04 11.20
C SER A 107 -8.67 9.44 10.55
N GLU A 108 -7.58 9.32 11.31
CA GLU A 108 -6.36 8.70 10.79
C GLU A 108 -6.58 7.25 10.38
N ALA A 109 -6.05 6.89 9.22
CA ALA A 109 -5.93 5.50 8.79
C ALA A 109 -4.53 4.97 9.12
N GLU A 110 -4.45 3.75 9.62
CA GLU A 110 -3.20 3.11 10.01
C GLU A 110 -3.11 1.69 9.47
N PHE A 111 -1.98 1.36 8.86
CA PHE A 111 -1.69 0.06 8.28
C PHE A 111 -0.39 -0.51 8.81
N ILE A 112 -0.39 -1.82 9.03
CA ILE A 112 0.84 -2.62 9.11
C ILE A 112 0.99 -3.36 7.78
N ILE A 113 2.14 -3.17 7.16
CA ILE A 113 2.40 -3.60 5.79
C ILE A 113 3.61 -4.53 5.78
N GLY A 114 3.45 -5.75 5.29
CA GLY A 114 4.51 -6.71 5.06
C GLY A 114 4.89 -6.79 3.59
N PHE A 115 6.18 -6.87 3.29
CA PHE A 115 6.69 -7.03 1.93
C PHE A 115 7.47 -8.32 1.80
N ARG A 116 7.27 -9.07 0.71
CA ARG A 116 8.10 -10.24 0.35
C ARG A 116 9.47 -9.85 -0.21
N HIS A 117 10.16 -8.95 0.48
CA HIS A 117 11.54 -8.56 0.24
C HIS A 117 12.06 -7.76 1.44
N GLU A 118 13.33 -7.93 1.82
CA GLU A 118 13.94 -7.15 2.91
C GLU A 118 14.13 -5.67 2.57
N GLN A 119 14.12 -5.31 1.29
CA GLN A 119 14.31 -3.94 0.80
C GLN A 119 13.44 -3.72 -0.45
N PRO A 120 12.12 -3.57 -0.31
CA PRO A 120 11.22 -3.36 -1.45
C PRO A 120 11.60 -2.04 -2.15
N GLU A 121 11.71 -2.09 -3.48
CA GLU A 121 11.93 -0.91 -4.32
C GLU A 121 10.62 -0.17 -4.53
N ASP A 122 10.61 1.15 -4.39
CA ASP A 122 9.40 1.96 -4.41
C ASP A 122 9.44 2.92 -5.60
N PHE A 123 8.62 2.64 -6.62
CA PHE A 123 8.57 3.41 -7.85
C PHE A 123 7.32 4.29 -7.87
N ALA A 124 7.50 5.60 -7.75
CA ALA A 124 6.40 6.54 -7.83
C ALA A 124 5.95 6.76 -9.28
N LEU A 125 4.64 6.75 -9.53
CA LEU A 125 4.07 7.04 -10.85
C LEU A 125 4.50 8.41 -11.38
N GLN A 126 4.53 9.41 -10.50
CA GLN A 126 5.01 10.75 -10.82
C GLN A 126 6.47 10.73 -11.32
N GLY A 127 7.35 10.00 -10.63
CA GLY A 127 8.76 9.88 -11.00
C GLY A 127 8.94 9.20 -12.34
N ALA A 128 8.14 8.17 -12.63
CA ALA A 128 8.17 7.47 -13.91
C ALA A 128 7.75 8.36 -15.09
N PHE A 129 6.72 9.19 -14.92
CA PHE A 129 6.34 10.20 -15.93
C PHE A 129 7.41 11.28 -16.07
N GLY A 130 8.00 11.74 -14.96
CA GLY A 130 9.04 12.76 -14.97
C GLY A 130 10.35 12.30 -15.61
N ALA A 131 10.61 11.00 -15.64
CA ALA A 131 11.75 10.38 -16.33
C ALA A 131 11.61 10.37 -17.87
N MET A 132 10.40 10.56 -18.40
CA MET A 132 10.14 10.59 -19.84
C MET A 132 10.16 12.02 -20.37
N THR A 133 10.48 12.22 -21.64
CA THR A 133 10.36 13.54 -22.28
C THR A 133 8.91 13.82 -22.64
N ASP A 134 8.56 15.11 -22.80
CA ASP A 134 7.25 15.53 -23.31
C ASP A 134 6.90 14.85 -24.65
N ALA A 135 7.89 14.67 -25.53
CA ALA A 135 7.70 14.02 -26.82
C ALA A 135 7.38 12.51 -26.69
N VAL A 136 8.07 11.81 -25.77
CA VAL A 136 7.80 10.39 -25.51
C VAL A 136 6.39 10.20 -24.95
N LEU A 137 6.00 11.02 -23.98
CA LEU A 137 4.65 10.99 -23.42
C LEU A 137 3.59 11.38 -24.47
N GLY A 138 3.86 12.43 -25.26
CA GLY A 138 3.01 12.84 -26.38
C GLY A 138 2.70 11.69 -27.33
N ASN A 139 3.75 11.00 -27.78
CA ASN A 139 3.61 9.85 -28.67
C ASN A 139 2.87 8.67 -28.00
N ALA A 140 3.14 8.38 -26.73
CA ALA A 140 2.52 7.27 -26.01
C ALA A 140 1.01 7.46 -25.79
N TYR A 141 0.57 8.70 -25.56
CA TYR A 141 -0.83 9.02 -25.26
C TYR A 141 -1.60 9.61 -26.45
N GLY A 142 -0.97 9.76 -27.62
CA GLY A 142 -1.60 10.35 -28.81
C GLY A 142 -1.93 11.84 -28.63
N LEU A 143 -1.12 12.57 -27.86
CA LEU A 143 -1.30 13.98 -27.54
C LEU A 143 -0.12 14.82 -28.02
N PRO A 144 -0.30 16.14 -28.25
CA PRO A 144 0.83 17.05 -28.46
C PRO A 144 1.77 17.03 -27.24
N ALA A 145 3.08 17.11 -27.48
CA ALA A 145 4.09 17.14 -26.40
C ALA A 145 3.80 18.23 -25.35
N SER A 146 3.26 19.38 -25.78
CA SER A 146 2.88 20.49 -24.91
C SER A 146 1.81 20.14 -23.86
N ALA A 147 1.04 19.06 -24.05
CA ALA A 147 0.08 18.58 -23.04
C ALA A 147 0.78 18.14 -21.74
N PHE A 148 2.06 17.79 -21.81
CA PHE A 148 2.85 17.30 -20.68
C PHE A 148 3.80 18.37 -20.09
N ALA A 149 3.81 19.59 -20.64
CA ALA A 149 4.75 20.64 -20.23
C ALA A 149 4.67 21.03 -18.74
N ALA A 150 3.51 20.81 -18.11
CA ALA A 150 3.30 21.08 -16.69
C ALA A 150 3.79 19.96 -15.76
N PHE A 151 4.18 18.80 -16.30
CA PHE A 151 4.65 17.68 -15.49
C PHE A 151 6.05 17.97 -14.95
N PRO A 152 6.28 17.78 -13.63
CA PRO A 152 7.62 17.89 -13.07
C PRO A 152 8.59 16.89 -13.72
N ARG A 153 9.72 17.38 -14.23
CA ARG A 153 10.79 16.56 -14.81
C ARG A 153 11.75 16.08 -13.72
N THR A 154 11.23 15.23 -12.85
CA THR A 154 11.95 14.60 -11.74
C THR A 154 11.70 13.11 -11.73
N THR A 155 12.71 12.33 -11.38
CA THR A 155 12.60 10.88 -11.16
C THR A 155 12.11 10.55 -9.75
N GLU A 156 12.01 11.55 -8.88
CA GLU A 156 11.40 11.44 -7.56
C GLU A 156 9.90 11.76 -7.63
N GLY A 157 9.11 11.13 -6.76
CA GLY A 157 7.69 11.44 -6.59
C GLY A 157 7.35 11.74 -5.15
N ALA A 158 6.28 12.52 -4.92
CA ALA A 158 5.77 12.73 -3.57
C ALA A 158 5.35 11.39 -2.94
N TYR A 159 5.85 11.10 -1.74
CA TYR A 159 5.51 9.85 -1.04
C TYR A 159 4.05 9.83 -0.59
N LEU A 160 3.65 10.91 0.10
CA LEU A 160 2.27 11.17 0.51
C LEU A 160 1.78 12.42 -0.21
N VAL A 161 0.52 12.41 -0.64
CA VAL A 161 -0.14 13.56 -1.27
C VAL A 161 -1.51 13.79 -0.64
N GLY A 162 -1.96 15.04 -0.60
CA GLY A 162 -3.29 15.40 -0.12
C GLY A 162 -4.31 15.39 -1.26
N ARG A 163 -5.47 14.79 -1.04
CA ARG A 163 -6.62 14.87 -1.96
C ARG A 163 -7.14 16.30 -2.01
N LYS A 164 -7.59 16.72 -3.20
CA LYS A 164 -8.40 17.95 -3.40
C LYS A 164 -9.85 17.57 -3.65
N GLY A 165 -10.80 18.26 -3.00
CA GLY A 165 -12.22 17.94 -3.11
C GLY A 165 -12.62 16.69 -2.31
N PRO A 166 -13.88 16.25 -2.35
CA PRO A 166 -14.35 15.03 -1.65
C PRO A 166 -13.80 13.74 -2.28
N PRO A 167 -13.75 12.62 -1.54
CA PRO A 167 -13.31 11.34 -2.09
C PRO A 167 -14.29 10.86 -3.16
N VAL A 168 -13.77 10.27 -4.24
CA VAL A 168 -14.59 9.65 -5.30
C VAL A 168 -14.60 8.15 -5.06
N VAL A 169 -15.65 7.68 -4.39
CA VAL A 169 -15.81 6.25 -4.06
C VAL A 169 -16.75 5.61 -5.09
N PRO A 170 -16.31 4.59 -5.85
CA PRO A 170 -17.18 3.93 -6.80
C PRO A 170 -18.29 3.14 -6.09
N PRO A 171 -19.48 2.98 -6.69
CA PRO A 171 -20.56 2.17 -6.10
C PRO A 171 -20.17 0.72 -5.81
N THR A 172 -19.19 0.19 -6.53
CA THR A 172 -18.67 -1.18 -6.40
C THR A 172 -17.62 -1.31 -5.29
N ALA A 173 -17.29 -0.24 -4.56
CA ALA A 173 -16.18 -0.24 -3.59
C ALA A 173 -16.38 -1.23 -2.43
N ASP A 174 -17.63 -1.57 -2.12
CA ASP A 174 -17.97 -2.50 -1.03
C ASP A 174 -18.17 -3.95 -1.52
N GLU A 175 -18.23 -4.17 -2.84
CA GLU A 175 -18.40 -5.50 -3.42
C GLU A 175 -17.19 -6.41 -3.15
N GLY A 176 -17.37 -7.72 -3.35
CA GLY A 176 -16.28 -8.69 -3.23
C GLY A 176 -15.13 -8.36 -4.18
N ASN A 177 -13.90 -8.35 -3.66
CA ASN A 177 -12.70 -8.05 -4.44
C ASN A 177 -11.62 -9.11 -4.18
N PRO A 178 -10.96 -9.67 -5.22
CA PRO A 178 -9.94 -10.71 -5.05
C PRO A 178 -8.70 -10.24 -4.27
N HIS A 179 -8.45 -8.93 -4.22
CA HIS A 179 -7.36 -8.31 -3.47
C HIS A 179 -7.74 -7.94 -2.03
N ARG A 180 -9.00 -8.10 -1.61
CA ARG A 180 -9.45 -7.76 -0.25
C ARG A 180 -9.84 -9.01 0.53
N PHE A 181 -9.51 -9.04 1.81
CA PHE A 181 -9.91 -10.10 2.71
C PHE A 181 -10.34 -9.56 4.09
N ASP A 182 -11.52 -9.95 4.56
CA ASP A 182 -12.02 -9.55 5.88
C ASP A 182 -11.60 -10.58 6.92
N ILE A 183 -10.37 -10.45 7.42
CA ILE A 183 -9.82 -11.40 8.39
C ILE A 183 -10.58 -11.36 9.72
N GLU A 184 -11.16 -10.22 10.12
CA GLU A 184 -11.97 -10.15 11.34
C GLU A 184 -13.37 -10.73 11.17
N GLY A 185 -13.90 -10.80 9.94
CA GLY A 185 -15.12 -11.54 9.62
C GLY A 185 -14.97 -13.06 9.70
N GLU A 186 -13.73 -13.58 9.67
CA GLU A 186 -13.47 -15.02 9.66
C GLU A 186 -13.70 -15.68 11.02
N SER A 187 -14.12 -16.96 10.96
CA SER A 187 -14.14 -17.82 12.13
C SER A 187 -12.72 -18.07 12.64
N ALA A 188 -12.52 -17.94 13.95
CA ALA A 188 -11.23 -18.23 14.57
C ALA A 188 -11.04 -19.75 14.74
N PRO A 189 -10.15 -20.41 13.98
CA PRO A 189 -9.87 -21.84 14.19
C PRO A 189 -9.26 -22.14 15.56
N ILE A 190 -8.63 -21.14 16.18
CA ILE A 190 -8.20 -21.19 17.58
C ILE A 190 -9.07 -20.18 18.32
N ASN A 191 -9.91 -20.67 19.23
CA ASN A 191 -10.75 -19.84 20.09
C ASN A 191 -10.79 -20.45 21.48
N LEU A 192 -10.02 -19.88 22.39
CA LEU A 192 -9.84 -20.32 23.76
C LEU A 192 -10.37 -19.20 24.67
N GLY A 193 -10.79 -19.53 25.90
CA GLY A 193 -11.33 -18.53 26.84
C GLY A 193 -10.38 -17.38 27.21
N TYR A 194 -9.10 -17.47 26.81
CA TYR A 194 -8.06 -16.48 27.05
C TYR A 194 -7.46 -15.90 25.74
N GLY A 195 -7.99 -16.24 24.57
CA GLY A 195 -7.52 -15.67 23.31
C GLY A 195 -7.95 -16.45 22.07
N SER A 196 -7.78 -15.82 20.92
CA SER A 196 -8.15 -16.38 19.62
C SER A 196 -7.11 -16.08 18.55
N ALA A 197 -7.08 -16.89 17.49
CA ALA A 197 -6.31 -16.62 16.29
C ALA A 197 -7.17 -16.86 15.05
N LYS A 198 -7.20 -15.85 14.16
CA LYS A 198 -7.80 -15.91 12.83
C LYS A 198 -6.69 -16.02 11.79
N LEU A 199 -6.94 -16.71 10.69
CA LEU A 199 -5.90 -17.04 9.71
C LEU A 199 -6.35 -16.71 8.29
N ALA A 200 -5.62 -15.82 7.63
CA ALA A 200 -5.69 -15.65 6.18
C ALA A 200 -4.79 -16.72 5.53
N ARG A 201 -5.36 -17.58 4.69
CA ARG A 201 -4.64 -18.68 4.03
C ARG A 201 -4.95 -18.71 2.54
N SER A 202 -4.00 -19.14 1.71
CA SER A 202 -4.18 -19.23 0.25
C SER A 202 -5.35 -20.11 -0.20
N GLN A 203 -5.79 -21.04 0.65
CA GLN A 203 -7.00 -21.85 0.44
C GLN A 203 -8.28 -21.00 0.39
N PHE A 204 -8.35 -19.93 1.19
CA PHE A 204 -9.51 -19.05 1.30
C PHE A 204 -9.29 -17.73 0.54
N TRP A 205 -8.04 -17.31 0.42
CA TRP A 205 -7.65 -16.09 -0.26
C TRP A 205 -6.51 -16.35 -1.24
N PRO A 206 -6.82 -16.71 -2.50
CA PRO A 206 -5.82 -17.09 -3.49
C PRO A 206 -4.74 -16.04 -3.79
N ALA A 207 -4.98 -14.76 -3.46
CA ALA A 207 -3.99 -13.69 -3.60
C ALA A 207 -2.72 -13.91 -2.76
N LEU A 208 -2.77 -14.77 -1.73
CA LEU A 208 -1.61 -15.08 -0.88
C LEU A 208 -0.62 -16.10 -1.46
N LYS A 209 -0.85 -16.61 -2.68
CA LYS A 209 0.01 -17.67 -3.26
C LYS A 209 1.49 -17.32 -3.31
N ASP A 210 1.83 -16.05 -3.56
CA ASP A 210 3.20 -15.59 -3.74
C ASP A 210 3.68 -14.70 -2.58
N ILE A 211 3.21 -14.97 -1.35
CA ILE A 211 3.55 -14.18 -0.16
C ILE A 211 4.51 -14.89 0.80
N ALA A 212 4.68 -16.22 0.65
CA ALA A 212 5.53 -17.09 1.47
C ALA A 212 6.58 -17.82 0.65
#